data_AF-A0A7J2IQS4-F1
#
_entry.id   AF-A0A7J2IQS4-F1
#
_cell.length_a   1.000
_cell.length_b   1.000
_cell.length_c   1.000
_cell.angle_alpha   90.00
_cell.angle_beta   90.00
_cell.angle_gamma   90.00
#
_symmetry.space_group_name_H-M   'P 1'
#
loop_
_entity.id
_entity.type
_entity.pdbx_description
1 polymer ?
#
loop_
_entity_poly.entity_id
_entity_poly.type
_entity_poly.pdbx_seq_one_letter_code
_entity_poly.pdbx_strand_id
1 'polypeptide(L)'
;MDIVKMIKILWVFLIISMTVIYLVYPVLRAILPIFVILGVITWWLTGYIASSWWILKIWFNLLQIIVPKPSETVEIKSGTFLTEEKIPEKIEWKQALLDEGVNRSFLPILLMFGVLQYVIKFIGADFSKPLKSFSLLAFASPLYICPITFLWILLDSGWIEYDKEANRVMRVGEHILLYLRSIAGLSALIGFITAVLTTFGAVAALLSFLVALALASVPVYLTTVIYVKFFHYKYVKKVHDYLLLEKKLPVAKVQIVPVSVSVAPTPLTPYTETQMEKMRKTTTLTYKFCPYCGAQIPFEAKFCTKCGSSLKAE
;
A
#
# COMPACT_ATOMS: atom_id res chain seq x y z
N MET A 1 16.60 -10.17 -14.20
CA MET A 1 15.14 -10.10 -14.10
C MET A 1 14.81 -9.49 -12.75
N ASP A 2 14.00 -8.43 -12.70
CA ASP A 2 13.62 -7.77 -11.44
C ASP A 2 12.96 -8.78 -10.47
N ILE A 3 13.36 -8.75 -9.19
CA ILE A 3 12.83 -9.63 -8.13
C ILE A 3 11.31 -9.52 -8.07
N VAL A 4 10.77 -8.31 -8.23
CA VAL A 4 9.31 -8.09 -8.23
C VAL A 4 8.64 -8.84 -9.38
N LYS A 5 9.24 -8.82 -10.56
CA LYS A 5 8.74 -9.53 -11.74
C LYS A 5 8.79 -11.05 -11.53
N MET A 6 9.84 -11.56 -10.91
CA MET A 6 9.95 -12.98 -10.56
C MET A 6 8.84 -13.42 -9.60
N ILE A 7 8.59 -12.64 -8.55
CA ILE A 7 7.55 -12.93 -7.56
C ILE A 7 6.17 -12.97 -8.23
N LYS A 8 5.85 -12.00 -9.11
CA LYS A 8 4.59 -11.99 -9.86
C LYS A 8 4.42 -13.23 -10.72
N ILE A 9 5.47 -13.63 -11.44
CA ILE A 9 5.44 -14.84 -12.28
C ILE A 9 5.19 -16.09 -11.44
N LEU A 10 5.91 -16.26 -10.33
CA LEU A 10 5.74 -17.38 -9.42
C LEU A 10 4.31 -17.44 -8.86
N TRP A 11 3.74 -16.29 -8.52
CA TRP A 11 2.38 -16.17 -8.01
C TRP A 11 1.33 -16.59 -9.03
N VAL A 12 1.48 -16.16 -10.28
CA VAL A 12 0.60 -16.57 -11.39
C VAL A 12 0.66 -18.08 -11.61
N PHE A 13 1.85 -18.68 -11.60
CA PHE A 13 2.01 -20.13 -11.71
C PHE A 13 1.33 -20.87 -10.55
N LEU A 14 1.44 -20.35 -9.33
CA LEU A 14 0.76 -20.92 -8.16
C LEU A 14 -0.76 -20.89 -8.33
N ILE A 15 -1.33 -19.75 -8.75
CA ILE A 15 -2.79 -19.63 -8.98
C ILE A 15 -3.25 -20.59 -10.08
N ILE A 16 -2.53 -20.69 -11.20
CA ILE A 16 -2.87 -21.60 -12.31
C ILE A 16 -2.84 -23.05 -11.84
N SER A 17 -1.76 -23.46 -11.16
CA SER A 17 -1.61 -24.82 -10.62
C SER A 17 -2.75 -25.16 -9.66
N MET A 18 -3.07 -24.27 -8.73
CA MET A 18 -4.17 -24.48 -7.80
C MET A 18 -5.53 -24.51 -8.49
N THR A 19 -5.73 -23.71 -9.54
CA THR A 19 -6.97 -23.74 -10.33
C THR A 19 -7.18 -25.12 -10.96
N VAL A 20 -6.12 -25.74 -11.48
CA VAL A 20 -6.19 -27.12 -12.01
C VAL A 20 -6.62 -28.10 -10.91
N ILE A 21 -6.04 -28.01 -9.71
CA ILE A 21 -6.44 -28.85 -8.56
C ILE A 21 -7.92 -28.67 -8.23
N TYR A 22 -8.41 -27.43 -8.16
CA TYR A 22 -9.82 -27.13 -7.91
C TYR A 22 -10.75 -27.76 -8.96
N LEU A 23 -10.32 -27.84 -10.22
CA LEU A 23 -11.10 -28.43 -11.30
C LEU A 23 -11.08 -29.96 -11.31
N VAL A 24 -9.96 -30.58 -10.88
CA VAL A 24 -9.78 -32.03 -10.84
C VAL A 24 -10.55 -32.67 -9.69
N TYR A 25 -10.55 -32.05 -8.50
CA TYR A 25 -11.21 -32.63 -7.32
C TYR A 25 -12.70 -32.26 -7.25
N PRO A 26 -13.64 -33.24 -7.33
CA PRO A 26 -15.08 -32.96 -7.45
C PRO A 26 -15.65 -32.11 -6.30
N VAL A 27 -15.19 -32.36 -5.07
CA VAL A 27 -15.61 -31.63 -3.87
C VAL A 27 -15.17 -30.16 -3.96
N LEU A 28 -13.91 -29.91 -4.33
CA LEU A 28 -13.39 -28.55 -4.48
C LEU A 28 -14.08 -27.81 -5.62
N ARG A 29 -14.35 -28.50 -6.73
CA ARG A 29 -15.08 -27.96 -7.88
C ARG A 29 -16.49 -27.50 -7.51
N ALA A 30 -17.19 -28.26 -6.69
CA ALA A 30 -18.54 -27.92 -6.23
C ALA A 30 -18.55 -26.75 -5.24
N ILE A 31 -17.54 -26.67 -4.37
CA ILE A 31 -17.46 -25.68 -3.30
C ILE A 31 -16.90 -24.33 -3.78
N LEU A 32 -16.00 -24.32 -4.77
CA LEU A 32 -15.40 -23.09 -5.32
C LEU A 32 -16.41 -21.99 -5.70
N PRO A 33 -17.47 -22.25 -6.51
CA PRO A 33 -18.42 -21.19 -6.87
C PRO A 33 -19.14 -20.61 -5.65
N ILE A 34 -19.42 -21.42 -4.62
CA ILE A 34 -20.03 -20.96 -3.38
C ILE A 34 -19.11 -19.96 -2.68
N PHE A 35 -17.82 -20.27 -2.54
CA PHE A 35 -16.85 -19.32 -1.96
C PHE A 35 -16.69 -18.06 -2.79
N VAL A 36 -16.67 -18.17 -4.12
CA VAL A 36 -16.55 -16.99 -4.99
C VAL A 36 -17.79 -16.09 -4.83
N ILE A 37 -18.99 -16.66 -4.82
CA ILE A 37 -20.24 -15.89 -4.62
C ILE A 37 -20.25 -15.23 -3.24
N LEU A 38 -19.99 -15.98 -2.17
CA LEU A 38 -19.93 -15.43 -0.82
C LEU A 38 -18.85 -14.36 -0.69
N GLY A 39 -17.68 -14.57 -1.29
CA GLY A 39 -16.61 -13.59 -1.31
C GLY A 39 -17.03 -12.32 -2.04
N VAL A 40 -17.61 -12.42 -3.22
CA VAL A 40 -18.10 -11.25 -3.98
C VAL A 40 -19.16 -10.48 -3.20
N ILE A 41 -20.13 -11.17 -2.59
CA ILE A 41 -21.14 -10.54 -1.72
C ILE A 41 -20.45 -9.81 -0.56
N THR A 42 -19.47 -10.46 0.07
CA THR A 42 -18.69 -9.88 1.17
C THR A 42 -17.96 -8.62 0.72
N TRP A 43 -17.21 -8.67 -0.39
CA TRP A 43 -16.49 -7.54 -0.98
C TRP A 43 -17.42 -6.37 -1.37
N TRP A 44 -18.59 -6.70 -1.92
CA TRP A 44 -19.62 -5.72 -2.25
C TRP A 44 -20.18 -5.04 -1.01
N LEU A 45 -20.53 -5.82 0.02
CA LEU A 45 -21.05 -5.31 1.28
C LEU A 45 -20.02 -4.45 2.01
N THR A 46 -18.77 -4.92 2.12
CA THR A 46 -17.69 -4.15 2.76
C THR A 46 -17.35 -2.90 1.98
N GLY A 47 -17.30 -2.94 0.64
CA GLY A 47 -17.12 -1.74 -0.17
C GLY A 47 -18.27 -0.74 -0.04
N TYR A 48 -19.52 -1.23 0.05
CA TYR A 48 -20.69 -0.40 0.30
C TYR A 48 -20.62 0.29 1.67
N ILE A 49 -20.25 -0.46 2.71
CA ILE A 49 -20.05 0.05 4.07
C ILE A 49 -18.89 1.05 4.09
N ALA A 50 -17.72 0.69 3.56
CA ALA A 50 -16.52 1.54 3.53
C ALA A 50 -16.74 2.86 2.80
N SER A 51 -17.59 2.86 1.77
CA SER A 51 -17.95 4.06 1.01
C SER A 51 -19.23 4.76 1.52
N SER A 52 -19.78 4.34 2.66
CA SER A 52 -20.91 5.01 3.29
C SER A 52 -20.49 6.38 3.84
N TRP A 53 -21.34 7.38 3.69
CA TRP A 53 -21.04 8.76 4.03
C TRP A 53 -20.68 8.95 5.52
N TRP A 54 -21.43 8.28 6.40
CA TRP A 54 -21.17 8.28 7.83
C TRP A 54 -19.82 7.63 8.18
N ILE A 55 -19.49 6.54 7.50
CA ILE A 55 -18.27 5.76 7.72
C ILE A 55 -17.06 6.52 7.20
N LEU A 56 -17.15 7.14 6.02
CA LEU A 56 -16.12 8.03 5.49
C LEU A 56 -15.82 9.19 6.43
N LYS A 57 -16.85 9.78 7.06
CA LYS A 57 -16.67 10.83 8.07
C LYS A 57 -15.85 10.34 9.27
N ILE A 58 -16.20 9.17 9.81
CA ILE A 58 -15.47 8.57 10.94
C ILE A 58 -14.02 8.29 10.55
N TRP A 59 -13.82 7.60 9.42
CA TRP A 59 -12.47 7.27 8.98
C TRP A 59 -11.64 8.50 8.67
N PHE A 60 -12.21 9.51 8.00
CA PHE A 60 -11.49 10.75 7.74
C PHE A 60 -11.01 11.40 9.04
N ASN A 61 -11.88 11.51 10.04
CA ASN A 61 -11.51 12.05 11.34
C ASN A 61 -10.42 11.22 12.03
N LEU A 62 -10.49 9.90 11.93
CA LEU A 62 -9.50 9.00 12.51
C LEU A 62 -8.14 9.08 11.78
N LEU A 63 -8.17 9.21 10.45
CA LEU A 63 -6.96 9.36 9.64
C LEU A 63 -6.27 10.70 9.86
N GLN A 64 -7.02 11.75 10.19
CA GLN A 64 -6.48 13.05 10.56
C GLN A 64 -5.65 13.05 11.87
N ILE A 65 -5.65 11.94 12.62
CA ILE A 65 -4.74 11.73 13.76
C ILE A 65 -3.32 11.43 13.26
N ILE A 66 -3.21 10.76 12.11
CA ILE A 66 -1.95 10.29 11.53
C ILE A 66 -1.50 11.21 10.40
N VAL A 67 -2.45 11.72 9.62
CA VAL A 67 -2.25 12.53 8.42
C VAL A 67 -2.50 14.00 8.76
N PRO A 68 -1.63 14.93 8.33
CA PRO A 68 -1.81 16.35 8.60
C PRO A 68 -3.11 16.91 8.02
N LYS A 69 -3.63 17.95 8.70
CA LYS A 69 -4.82 18.69 8.29
C LYS A 69 -4.67 19.28 6.87
N PRO A 70 -5.80 19.49 6.17
CA PRO A 70 -5.77 20.20 4.90
C PRO A 70 -5.07 21.56 5.07
N SER A 71 -4.27 21.94 4.08
CA SER A 71 -3.53 23.20 4.14
C SER A 71 -4.51 24.37 4.01
N GLU A 72 -4.68 25.14 5.08
CA GLU A 72 -5.55 26.32 5.11
C GLU A 72 -4.80 27.61 4.73
N THR A 73 -3.47 27.57 4.62
CA THR A 73 -2.62 28.75 4.42
C THR A 73 -1.89 28.75 3.07
N VAL A 74 -1.67 29.94 2.51
CA VAL A 74 -0.95 30.15 1.23
C VAL A 74 0.52 29.71 1.32
N GLU A 75 1.13 29.79 2.51
CA GLU A 75 2.45 29.22 2.75
C GLU A 75 2.35 27.71 3.05
N ILE A 76 2.46 26.90 2.00
CA ILE A 76 2.39 25.44 2.11
C ILE A 76 3.66 24.92 2.79
N LYS A 77 3.62 24.73 4.12
CA LYS A 77 4.64 23.98 4.86
C LYS A 77 4.37 22.47 4.83
N SER A 78 3.13 22.08 5.09
CA SER A 78 2.66 20.70 4.96
C SER A 78 1.14 20.70 4.86
N GLY A 79 0.58 19.62 4.33
CA GLY A 79 -0.86 19.45 4.28
C GLY A 79 -1.30 18.34 3.34
N THR A 80 -2.60 18.18 3.23
CA THR A 80 -3.22 17.20 2.34
C THR A 80 -3.90 17.85 1.13
N PHE A 81 -3.80 17.17 0.00
CA PHE A 81 -4.31 17.62 -1.29
C PHE A 81 -4.97 16.47 -2.03
N LEU A 82 -5.81 16.80 -3.01
CA LEU A 82 -6.27 15.86 -4.02
C LEU A 82 -5.45 16.02 -5.28
N THR A 83 -5.06 14.92 -5.89
CA THR A 83 -4.40 14.96 -7.20
C THR A 83 -5.41 15.30 -8.29
N GLU A 84 -4.94 16.05 -9.29
CA GLU A 84 -5.68 16.31 -10.54
C GLU A 84 -5.73 15.06 -11.46
N GLU A 85 -5.11 13.95 -11.05
CA GLU A 85 -5.12 12.70 -11.82
C GLU A 85 -6.55 12.20 -12.04
N LYS A 86 -6.79 11.70 -13.26
CA LYS A 86 -8.07 11.05 -13.58
C LYS A 86 -8.24 9.84 -12.66
N ILE A 87 -9.36 9.82 -11.94
CA ILE A 87 -9.84 8.64 -11.20
C ILE A 87 -9.76 7.43 -12.12
N PRO A 88 -9.25 6.27 -11.65
CA PRO A 88 -9.09 5.09 -12.48
C PRO A 88 -10.40 4.74 -13.21
N GLU A 89 -10.35 4.77 -14.53
CA GLU A 89 -11.46 4.37 -15.40
C GLU A 89 -11.66 2.86 -15.33
N LYS A 90 -12.75 2.38 -15.94
CA LYS A 90 -13.10 0.96 -15.96
C LYS A 90 -11.98 0.14 -16.62
N ILE A 91 -11.26 -0.63 -15.83
CA ILE A 91 -10.10 -1.41 -16.25
C ILE A 91 -10.51 -2.54 -17.21
N GLU A 92 -9.68 -2.86 -18.20
CA GLU A 92 -9.88 -4.01 -19.09
C GLU A 92 -9.75 -5.36 -18.35
N TRP A 93 -10.36 -6.43 -18.88
CA TRP A 93 -10.29 -7.75 -18.24
C TRP A 93 -8.87 -8.30 -18.13
N LYS A 94 -8.04 -8.09 -19.16
CA LYS A 94 -6.65 -8.55 -19.17
C LYS A 94 -5.83 -7.91 -18.04
N GLN A 95 -5.98 -6.60 -17.88
CA GLN A 95 -5.29 -5.83 -16.84
C GLN A 95 -5.84 -6.17 -15.45
N ALA A 96 -7.16 -6.37 -15.32
CA ALA A 96 -7.76 -6.81 -14.06
C ALA A 96 -7.26 -8.20 -13.62
N LEU A 97 -7.09 -9.15 -14.55
CA LEU A 97 -6.59 -10.49 -14.25
C LEU A 97 -5.09 -10.50 -13.96
N LEU A 98 -4.27 -9.95 -14.84
CA LEU A 98 -2.82 -10.18 -14.82
C LEU A 98 -2.04 -9.18 -13.99
N ASP A 99 -2.45 -7.91 -14.00
CA ASP A 99 -1.73 -6.87 -13.26
C ASP A 99 -2.39 -6.64 -11.91
N GLU A 100 -3.66 -6.25 -11.92
CA GLU A 100 -4.31 -5.75 -10.71
C GLU A 100 -4.69 -6.89 -9.77
N GLY A 101 -5.24 -7.99 -10.30
CA GLY A 101 -5.60 -9.17 -9.51
C GLY A 101 -4.38 -9.78 -8.80
N VAL A 102 -3.24 -9.86 -9.48
CA VAL A 102 -1.99 -10.41 -8.91
C VAL A 102 -1.46 -9.48 -7.82
N ASN A 103 -1.35 -8.18 -8.08
CA ASN A 103 -0.77 -7.24 -7.13
C ASN A 103 -1.68 -7.04 -5.92
N ARG A 104 -2.99 -6.96 -6.14
CA ARG A 104 -3.96 -6.71 -5.06
C ARG A 104 -4.27 -7.95 -4.25
N SER A 105 -4.34 -9.15 -4.82
CA SER A 105 -4.67 -10.35 -4.04
C SER A 105 -3.60 -10.73 -3.01
N PHE A 106 -2.34 -10.34 -3.23
CA PHE A 106 -1.22 -10.74 -2.38
C PHE A 106 -1.35 -10.25 -0.92
N LEU A 107 -1.65 -8.97 -0.71
CA LEU A 107 -1.75 -8.39 0.63
C LEU A 107 -2.91 -8.99 1.46
N PRO A 108 -4.16 -9.10 0.96
CA PRO A 108 -5.24 -9.81 1.63
C PRO A 108 -4.86 -11.23 2.03
N ILE A 109 -4.17 -11.96 1.15
CA ILE A 109 -3.81 -13.36 1.42
C ILE A 109 -2.80 -13.44 2.57
N LEU A 110 -1.79 -12.57 2.59
CA LEU A 110 -0.84 -12.50 3.69
C LEU A 110 -1.50 -12.08 5.01
N LEU A 111 -2.35 -11.06 4.97
CA LEU A 111 -3.04 -10.56 6.17
C LEU A 111 -4.05 -11.58 6.70
N MET A 112 -4.81 -12.22 5.82
CA MET A 112 -5.70 -13.31 6.16
C MET A 112 -4.91 -14.41 6.86
N PHE A 113 -3.75 -14.80 6.34
CA PHE A 113 -2.95 -15.85 6.94
C PHE A 113 -2.38 -15.49 8.33
N GLY A 114 -1.79 -14.30 8.48
CA GLY A 114 -1.21 -13.86 9.76
C GLY A 114 -2.26 -13.76 10.87
N VAL A 115 -3.41 -13.17 10.55
CA VAL A 115 -4.51 -13.02 11.50
C VAL A 115 -5.19 -14.36 11.78
N LEU A 116 -5.37 -15.19 10.76
CA LEU A 116 -5.92 -16.55 10.88
C LEU A 116 -5.15 -17.37 11.91
N GLN A 117 -3.83 -17.43 11.79
CA GLN A 117 -2.99 -18.17 12.73
C GLN A 117 -3.11 -17.63 14.16
N TYR A 118 -3.15 -16.31 14.31
CA TYR A 118 -3.30 -15.67 15.61
C TYR A 118 -4.66 -16.01 16.26
N VAL A 119 -5.75 -15.93 15.51
CA VAL A 119 -7.11 -16.21 15.98
C VAL A 119 -7.29 -17.68 16.34
N ILE A 120 -6.78 -18.60 15.50
CA ILE A 120 -6.81 -20.04 15.78
C ILE A 120 -6.12 -20.34 17.12
N LYS A 121 -4.94 -19.75 17.35
CA LYS A 121 -4.20 -19.91 18.61
C LYS A 121 -5.00 -19.38 19.79
N PHE A 122 -5.59 -18.20 19.67
CA PHE A 122 -6.33 -17.55 20.75
C PHE A 122 -7.56 -18.34 21.18
N ILE A 123 -8.26 -18.96 20.24
CA ILE A 123 -9.47 -19.75 20.50
C ILE A 123 -9.13 -21.15 21.05
N GLY A 124 -7.85 -21.55 21.02
CA GLY A 124 -7.45 -22.91 21.39
C GLY A 124 -8.06 -23.97 20.49
N ALA A 125 -8.37 -23.60 19.23
CA ALA A 125 -9.06 -24.48 18.31
C ALA A 125 -8.12 -25.59 17.84
N ASP A 126 -8.48 -26.83 18.16
CA ASP A 126 -7.71 -28.01 17.82
C ASP A 126 -7.89 -28.37 16.33
N PHE A 127 -6.79 -28.51 15.58
CA PHE A 127 -6.81 -28.80 14.13
C PHE A 127 -7.43 -30.16 13.80
N SER A 128 -7.62 -31.02 14.81
CA SER A 128 -8.27 -32.32 14.70
C SER A 128 -9.73 -32.23 14.24
N LYS A 129 -10.39 -31.05 14.34
CA LYS A 129 -11.78 -30.83 13.91
C LYS A 129 -11.89 -29.71 12.85
N PRO A 130 -11.35 -29.91 11.64
CA PRO A 130 -11.21 -28.86 10.62
C PRO A 130 -12.54 -28.18 10.25
N LEU A 131 -13.66 -28.91 10.34
CA LEU A 131 -14.97 -28.42 9.90
C LEU A 131 -15.56 -27.32 10.81
N LYS A 132 -15.34 -27.39 12.13
CA LYS A 132 -15.83 -26.35 13.07
C LYS A 132 -14.98 -25.08 12.99
N SER A 133 -13.66 -25.24 12.91
CA SER A 133 -12.72 -24.12 12.78
C SER A 133 -12.91 -23.37 11.45
N PHE A 134 -13.27 -24.09 10.38
CA PHE A 134 -13.54 -23.50 9.08
C PHE A 134 -14.77 -22.57 9.06
N SER A 135 -15.87 -22.96 9.74
CA SER A 135 -17.09 -22.15 9.81
C SER A 135 -16.85 -20.80 10.52
N LEU A 136 -16.10 -20.83 11.62
CA LEU A 136 -15.75 -19.62 12.38
C LEU A 136 -14.83 -18.70 11.58
N LEU A 137 -13.93 -19.28 10.78
CA LEU A 137 -13.10 -18.56 9.82
C LEU A 137 -13.90 -17.82 8.76
N ALA A 138 -14.84 -18.54 8.13
CA ALA A 138 -15.69 -17.99 7.10
C ALA A 138 -16.51 -16.81 7.65
N PHE A 139 -16.96 -16.93 8.90
CA PHE A 139 -17.70 -15.87 9.59
C PHE A 139 -16.85 -14.65 9.95
N ALA A 140 -15.58 -14.84 10.31
CA ALA A 140 -14.67 -13.74 10.63
C ALA A 140 -14.11 -13.03 9.37
N SER A 141 -14.17 -13.68 8.20
CA SER A 141 -13.63 -13.15 6.94
C SER A 141 -14.08 -11.71 6.59
N PRO A 142 -15.35 -11.29 6.80
CA PRO A 142 -15.78 -9.93 6.46
C PRO A 142 -15.09 -8.85 7.31
N LEU A 143 -14.73 -9.17 8.56
CA LEU A 143 -14.07 -8.22 9.46
C LEU A 143 -12.65 -7.86 8.97
N TYR A 144 -11.96 -8.81 8.34
CA TYR A 144 -10.61 -8.57 7.80
C TYR A 144 -10.61 -7.94 6.42
N ILE A 145 -11.63 -8.21 5.61
CA ILE A 145 -11.75 -7.66 4.25
C ILE A 145 -12.07 -6.16 4.29
N CYS A 146 -12.85 -5.70 5.28
CA CYS A 146 -13.29 -4.31 5.36
C CYS A 146 -12.13 -3.28 5.40
N PRO A 147 -11.11 -3.41 6.28
CA PRO A 147 -9.95 -2.52 6.26
C PRO A 147 -9.20 -2.53 4.94
N ILE A 148 -9.12 -3.70 4.27
CA ILE A 148 -8.40 -3.84 2.99
C ILE A 148 -9.17 -3.12 1.88
N THR A 149 -10.49 -3.30 1.79
CA THR A 149 -11.30 -2.55 0.81
C THR A 149 -11.13 -1.06 0.97
N PHE A 150 -11.17 -0.58 2.22
CA PHE A 150 -11.00 0.83 2.51
C PHE A 150 -9.60 1.32 2.12
N LEU A 151 -8.55 0.57 2.46
CA LEU A 151 -7.17 0.86 2.07
C LEU A 151 -7.00 1.00 0.56
N TRP A 152 -7.56 0.06 -0.22
CA TRP A 152 -7.48 0.11 -1.68
C TRP A 152 -8.21 1.31 -2.26
N ILE A 153 -9.38 1.63 -1.72
CA ILE A 153 -10.12 2.81 -2.12
C ILE A 153 -9.29 4.07 -1.86
N LEU A 154 -8.57 4.14 -0.75
CA LEU A 154 -7.69 5.27 -0.41
C LEU A 154 -6.42 5.34 -1.27
N LEU A 155 -5.83 4.20 -1.64
CA LEU A 155 -4.67 4.15 -2.54
C LEU A 155 -4.97 4.80 -3.90
N ASP A 156 -6.21 4.63 -4.35
CA ASP A 156 -6.66 5.09 -5.67
C ASP A 156 -7.51 6.36 -5.63
N SER A 157 -7.82 6.92 -4.46
CA SER A 157 -8.65 8.13 -4.33
C SER A 157 -7.95 9.39 -4.81
N GLY A 158 -6.63 9.32 -5.02
CA GLY A 158 -5.80 10.47 -5.38
C GLY A 158 -5.49 11.39 -4.19
N TRP A 159 -5.81 10.98 -2.96
CA TRP A 159 -5.50 11.75 -1.75
C TRP A 159 -4.01 11.66 -1.42
N ILE A 160 -3.34 12.80 -1.43
CA ILE A 160 -1.90 12.92 -1.17
C ILE A 160 -1.61 13.76 0.06
N GLU A 161 -0.52 13.40 0.71
CA GLU A 161 0.14 14.13 1.77
C GLU A 161 1.40 14.76 1.20
N TYR A 162 1.57 16.06 1.44
CA TYR A 162 2.78 16.80 1.10
C TYR A 162 3.42 17.35 2.37
N ASP A 163 4.71 17.12 2.48
CA ASP A 163 5.54 17.60 3.57
C ASP A 163 6.80 18.23 2.98
N LYS A 164 6.89 19.56 3.13
CA LYS A 164 7.97 20.38 2.57
C LYS A 164 9.29 20.15 3.29
N GLU A 165 9.26 19.88 4.59
CA GLU A 165 10.48 19.71 5.40
C GLU A 165 11.20 18.44 5.00
N ALA A 166 10.44 17.36 4.81
CA ALA A 166 10.97 16.09 4.31
C ALA A 166 11.06 16.02 2.77
N ASN A 167 10.62 17.07 2.05
CA ASN A 167 10.51 17.12 0.59
C ASN A 167 9.87 15.84 0.00
N ARG A 168 8.76 15.41 0.61
CA ARG A 168 8.07 14.16 0.26
C ARG A 168 6.63 14.43 -0.16
N VAL A 169 6.21 13.71 -1.19
CA VAL A 169 4.81 13.59 -1.62
C VAL A 169 4.50 12.11 -1.55
N MET A 170 3.47 11.74 -0.79
CA MET A 170 3.05 10.34 -0.69
C MET A 170 1.53 10.23 -0.74
N ARG A 171 1.00 9.14 -1.29
CA ARG A 171 -0.44 8.90 -1.24
C ARG A 171 -0.81 8.50 0.19
N VAL A 172 -1.93 9.01 0.70
CA VAL A 172 -2.39 8.67 2.06
C VAL A 172 -2.62 7.16 2.19
N GLY A 173 -3.16 6.52 1.15
CA GLY A 173 -3.27 5.07 1.11
C GLY A 173 -1.92 4.35 1.21
N GLU A 174 -0.84 4.88 0.63
CA GLU A 174 0.50 4.29 0.73
C GLU A 174 1.07 4.43 2.14
N HIS A 175 0.84 5.58 2.77
CA HIS A 175 1.23 5.82 4.16
C HIS A 175 0.58 4.78 5.09
N ILE A 176 -0.73 4.55 4.95
CA ILE A 176 -1.46 3.55 5.74
C ILE A 176 -0.99 2.12 5.38
N LEU A 177 -0.73 1.85 4.11
CA LEU A 177 -0.25 0.55 3.64
C LEU A 177 1.09 0.17 4.26
N LEU A 178 2.00 1.13 4.46
CA LEU A 178 3.28 0.91 5.16
C LEU A 178 3.08 0.41 6.59
N TYR A 179 2.14 1.00 7.34
CA TYR A 179 1.79 0.55 8.69
C TYR A 179 1.17 -0.85 8.68
N LEU A 180 0.19 -1.09 7.80
CA LEU A 180 -0.47 -2.39 7.70
C LEU A 180 0.50 -3.50 7.28
N ARG A 181 1.44 -3.22 6.39
CA ARG A 181 2.48 -4.18 5.98
C ARG A 181 3.37 -4.58 7.16
N SER A 182 3.69 -3.62 8.02
CA SER A 182 4.50 -3.85 9.22
C SER A 182 3.76 -4.76 10.21
N ILE A 183 2.45 -4.51 10.43
CA ILE A 183 1.58 -5.33 11.28
C ILE A 183 1.40 -6.74 10.69
N ALA A 184 1.17 -6.84 9.37
CA ALA A 184 0.99 -8.12 8.69
C ALA A 184 2.28 -8.96 8.73
N GLY A 185 3.44 -8.35 8.48
CA GLY A 185 4.74 -9.03 8.58
C GLY A 185 5.01 -9.53 9.99
N LEU A 186 4.76 -8.71 11.00
CA LEU A 186 4.97 -9.09 12.40
C LEU A 186 4.01 -10.20 12.84
N SER A 187 2.72 -10.13 12.49
CA SER A 187 1.74 -11.16 12.83
C SER A 187 2.04 -12.49 12.13
N ALA A 188 2.44 -12.47 10.85
CA ALA A 188 2.88 -13.67 10.14
C ALA A 188 4.13 -14.30 10.77
N LEU A 189 5.12 -13.48 11.16
CA LEU A 189 6.32 -13.96 11.85
C LEU A 189 6.00 -14.60 13.21
N ILE A 190 5.19 -13.94 14.03
CA ILE A 190 4.76 -14.46 15.34
C ILE A 190 3.95 -15.75 15.18
N GLY A 191 3.06 -15.80 14.18
CA GLY A 191 2.28 -16.99 13.86
C GLY A 191 3.16 -18.16 13.44
N PHE A 192 4.16 -17.91 12.58
CA PHE A 192 5.13 -18.91 12.16
C PHE A 192 5.97 -19.43 13.33
N ILE A 193 6.57 -18.53 14.12
CA ILE A 193 7.38 -18.91 15.28
C ILE A 193 6.54 -19.72 16.26
N THR A 194 5.30 -19.29 16.53
CA THR A 194 4.37 -20.06 17.36
C THR A 194 4.15 -21.45 16.79
N ALA A 195 3.80 -21.56 15.51
CA ALA A 195 3.50 -22.85 14.90
C ALA A 195 4.69 -23.81 14.95
N VAL A 196 5.91 -23.30 14.76
CA VAL A 196 7.15 -24.08 14.91
C VAL A 196 7.35 -24.56 16.35
N LEU A 197 7.01 -23.74 17.35
CA LEU A 197 7.14 -24.09 18.77
C LEU A 197 6.05 -25.04 19.27
N THR A 198 4.84 -24.98 18.73
CA THR A 198 3.69 -25.77 19.20
C THR A 198 3.46 -27.07 18.43
N THR A 199 3.86 -27.13 17.16
CA THR A 199 3.62 -28.29 16.30
C THR A 199 4.89 -29.15 16.32
N PHE A 200 4.76 -30.46 16.60
CA PHE A 200 5.88 -31.41 16.47
C PHE A 200 6.38 -31.43 15.01
N GLY A 201 7.42 -30.64 14.74
CA GLY A 201 8.15 -30.61 13.47
C GLY A 201 7.83 -29.42 12.57
N ALA A 202 8.86 -28.62 12.27
CA ALA A 202 8.80 -27.47 11.35
C ALA A 202 8.24 -27.84 9.96
N VAL A 203 8.44 -29.09 9.53
CA VAL A 203 7.97 -29.61 8.24
C VAL A 203 6.45 -29.69 8.17
N ALA A 204 5.77 -30.17 9.22
CA ALA A 204 4.32 -30.29 9.25
C ALA A 204 3.62 -28.91 9.28
N ALA A 205 4.20 -27.97 10.04
CA ALA A 205 3.73 -26.59 10.09
C ALA A 205 3.89 -25.90 8.73
N LEU A 206 5.05 -26.05 8.09
CA LEU A 206 5.31 -25.51 6.76
C LEU A 206 4.38 -26.12 5.70
N LEU A 207 4.15 -27.43 5.73
CA LEU A 207 3.26 -28.09 4.79
C LEU A 207 1.80 -27.61 4.96
N SER A 208 1.33 -27.53 6.21
CA SER A 208 -0.02 -27.02 6.51
C SER A 208 -0.20 -25.57 6.07
N PHE A 209 0.84 -24.73 6.27
CA PHE A 209 0.90 -23.36 5.77
C PHE A 209 0.73 -23.33 4.25
N LEU A 210 1.52 -24.12 3.52
CA LEU A 210 1.53 -24.13 2.07
C LEU A 210 0.19 -24.64 1.50
N VAL A 211 -0.41 -25.66 2.11
CA VAL A 211 -1.72 -26.19 1.70
C VAL A 211 -2.84 -25.17 1.95
N ALA A 212 -2.85 -24.51 3.10
CA ALA A 212 -3.85 -23.48 3.40
C ALA A 212 -3.71 -22.27 2.46
N LEU A 213 -2.48 -21.83 2.20
CA LEU A 213 -2.19 -20.76 1.25
C LEU A 213 -2.65 -21.12 -0.17
N ALA A 214 -2.35 -22.34 -0.60
CA ALA A 214 -2.77 -22.92 -1.87
C ALA A 214 -4.30 -22.89 -2.04
N LEU A 215 -5.03 -23.45 -1.07
CA LEU A 215 -6.49 -23.52 -1.12
C LEU A 215 -7.13 -22.12 -1.08
N ALA A 216 -6.64 -21.20 -0.25
CA ALA A 216 -7.20 -19.86 -0.17
C ALA A 216 -6.90 -18.98 -1.40
N SER A 217 -5.81 -19.25 -2.11
CA SER A 217 -5.32 -18.38 -3.19
C SER A 217 -6.33 -18.17 -4.32
N VAL A 218 -6.97 -19.25 -4.80
CA VAL A 218 -7.85 -19.20 -5.98
C VAL A 218 -9.14 -18.42 -5.70
N PRO A 219 -9.91 -18.72 -4.63
CA PRO A 219 -11.12 -17.94 -4.32
C PRO A 219 -10.81 -16.46 -4.03
N VAL A 220 -9.75 -16.17 -3.29
CA VAL A 220 -9.37 -14.78 -2.96
C VAL A 220 -8.94 -14.02 -4.21
N TYR A 221 -8.16 -14.66 -5.09
CA TYR A 221 -7.78 -14.06 -6.37
C TYR A 221 -9.00 -13.77 -7.25
N LEU A 222 -9.88 -14.76 -7.46
CA LEU A 222 -11.09 -14.59 -8.29
C LEU A 222 -12.01 -13.48 -7.76
N THR A 223 -12.25 -13.47 -6.45
CA THR A 223 -13.10 -12.45 -5.81
C THR A 223 -12.45 -11.06 -5.91
N THR A 224 -11.13 -10.95 -5.77
CA THR A 224 -10.39 -9.70 -5.97
C THR A 224 -10.52 -9.18 -7.39
N VAL A 225 -10.35 -10.05 -8.40
CA VAL A 225 -10.49 -9.68 -9.82
C VAL A 225 -11.91 -9.16 -10.11
N ILE A 226 -12.93 -9.88 -9.64
CA ILE A 226 -14.33 -9.47 -9.81
C ILE A 226 -14.58 -8.13 -9.10
N TYR A 227 -14.06 -7.98 -7.88
CA TYR A 227 -14.19 -6.74 -7.11
C TYR A 227 -13.60 -5.53 -7.85
N VAL A 228 -12.33 -5.65 -8.27
CA VAL A 228 -11.61 -4.61 -9.01
C VAL A 228 -12.35 -4.25 -10.29
N LYS A 229 -12.84 -5.24 -11.02
CA LYS A 229 -13.49 -5.05 -12.32
C LYS A 229 -14.82 -4.30 -12.22
N PHE A 230 -15.65 -4.63 -11.22
CA PHE A 230 -17.04 -4.20 -11.20
C PHE A 230 -17.35 -3.14 -10.14
N PHE A 231 -16.71 -3.20 -8.98
CA PHE A 231 -17.14 -2.43 -7.82
C PHE A 231 -16.13 -1.35 -7.41
N HIS A 232 -14.83 -1.65 -7.52
CA HIS A 232 -13.76 -0.79 -7.01
C HIS A 232 -13.84 0.66 -7.51
N TYR A 233 -13.90 0.87 -8.83
CA TYR A 233 -13.95 2.23 -9.41
C TYR A 233 -15.13 3.07 -8.88
N LYS A 234 -16.28 2.42 -8.64
CA LYS A 234 -17.49 3.09 -8.14
C LYS A 234 -17.27 3.62 -6.73
N TYR A 235 -16.58 2.86 -5.90
CA TYR A 235 -16.26 3.27 -4.53
C TYR A 235 -15.16 4.31 -4.48
N VAL A 236 -14.10 4.17 -5.31
CA VAL A 236 -13.05 5.18 -5.45
C VAL A 236 -13.64 6.53 -5.83
N LYS A 237 -14.51 6.54 -6.85
CA LYS A 237 -15.19 7.77 -7.27
C LYS A 237 -15.99 8.39 -6.14
N LYS A 238 -16.76 7.59 -5.40
CA LYS A 238 -17.57 8.09 -4.27
C LYS A 238 -16.71 8.70 -3.16
N VAL A 239 -15.54 8.11 -2.87
CA VAL A 239 -14.60 8.66 -1.88
C VAL A 239 -13.93 9.93 -2.41
N HIS A 240 -13.50 9.95 -3.67
CA HIS A 240 -12.95 11.14 -4.29
C HIS A 240 -13.95 12.31 -4.26
N ASP A 241 -15.20 12.06 -4.67
CA ASP A 241 -16.29 13.05 -4.65
C ASP A 241 -16.55 13.55 -3.22
N TYR A 242 -16.49 12.68 -2.21
CA TYR A 242 -16.60 13.08 -0.80
C TYR A 242 -15.45 14.01 -0.37
N LEU A 243 -14.21 13.65 -0.70
CA LEU A 243 -13.02 14.44 -0.38
C LEU A 243 -13.05 15.81 -1.07
N LEU A 244 -13.53 15.87 -2.31
CA LEU A 244 -13.60 17.09 -3.10
C LEU A 244 -14.76 17.99 -2.68
N LEU A 245 -15.98 17.45 -2.59
CA LEU A 245 -17.20 18.26 -2.41
C LEU A 245 -17.48 18.56 -0.94
N GLU A 246 -17.34 17.56 -0.06
CA GLU A 246 -17.69 17.71 1.36
C GLU A 246 -16.50 18.25 2.16
N LYS A 247 -15.30 17.71 1.92
CA LYS A 247 -14.08 18.14 2.62
C LYS A 247 -13.35 19.30 1.96
N LYS A 248 -13.73 19.67 0.73
CA LYS A 248 -13.18 20.82 -0.01
C LYS A 248 -11.65 20.82 -0.05
N LEU A 249 -11.06 19.63 -0.23
CA LEU A 249 -9.61 19.49 -0.31
C LEU A 249 -9.07 20.24 -1.54
N PRO A 250 -7.95 20.98 -1.39
CA PRO A 250 -7.32 21.67 -2.51
C PRO A 250 -6.80 20.66 -3.54
N VAL A 251 -7.02 20.94 -4.82
CA VAL A 251 -6.52 20.12 -5.93
C VAL A 251 -5.11 20.58 -6.31
N ALA A 252 -4.17 19.64 -6.39
CA ALA A 252 -2.79 19.88 -6.72
C ALA A 252 -2.35 19.02 -7.92
N LYS A 253 -1.55 19.63 -8.81
CA LYS A 253 -0.90 18.93 -9.91
C LYS A 253 0.51 18.54 -9.49
N VAL A 254 0.77 17.25 -9.38
CA VAL A 254 2.11 16.74 -9.06
C VAL A 254 2.94 16.71 -10.34
N GLN A 255 4.04 17.47 -10.38
CA GLN A 255 5.01 17.42 -11.46
C GLN A 255 6.29 16.78 -10.95
N ILE A 256 6.65 15.62 -11.52
CA ILE A 256 7.92 14.96 -11.23
C ILE A 256 8.99 15.65 -12.08
N VAL A 257 9.77 16.54 -11.48
CA VAL A 257 10.92 17.15 -12.15
C VAL A 257 12.11 16.20 -11.99
N PRO A 258 12.64 15.59 -13.07
CA PRO A 258 13.84 14.79 -12.96
C PRO A 258 14.97 15.69 -12.48
N VAL A 259 15.61 15.31 -11.37
CA VAL A 259 16.81 15.99 -10.90
C VAL A 259 17.88 15.76 -11.98
N SER A 260 18.14 16.78 -12.80
CA SER A 260 19.29 16.77 -13.69
C SER A 260 20.54 16.86 -12.82
N VAL A 261 21.05 15.70 -12.40
CA VAL A 261 22.33 15.59 -11.71
C VAL A 261 23.43 15.88 -12.72
N SER A 262 23.71 17.15 -12.98
CA SER A 262 24.96 17.57 -13.61
C SER A 262 26.06 17.53 -12.56
N VAL A 263 26.44 16.34 -12.11
CA VAL A 263 27.69 16.18 -11.38
C VAL A 263 28.77 16.05 -12.45
N ALA A 264 29.53 17.13 -12.62
CA ALA A 264 30.77 17.09 -13.37
C ALA A 264 31.65 15.96 -12.81
N PRO A 265 32.36 15.18 -13.64
CA PRO A 265 33.17 14.07 -13.17
C PRO A 265 34.30 14.60 -12.27
N THR A 266 34.15 14.42 -10.97
CA THR A 266 35.25 14.64 -10.02
C THR A 266 36.26 13.49 -10.17
N PRO A 267 37.58 13.76 -10.29
CA PRO A 267 38.59 12.73 -10.48
C PRO A 267 38.62 11.71 -9.33
N LEU A 268 38.63 10.42 -9.68
CA LEU A 268 38.80 9.30 -8.75
C LEU A 268 40.24 9.31 -8.21
N THR A 269 40.45 9.76 -6.97
CA THR A 269 41.66 9.42 -6.21
C THR A 269 41.35 8.32 -5.18
N PRO A 270 42.27 7.37 -4.92
CA PRO A 270 42.04 6.25 -4.02
C PRO A 270 41.87 6.74 -2.58
N TYR A 271 40.80 6.34 -1.92
CA TYR A 271 40.46 6.76 -0.56
C TYR A 271 41.01 5.79 0.49
N THR A 272 41.91 6.28 1.34
CA THR A 272 42.41 5.60 2.55
C THR A 272 41.52 5.97 3.75
N GLU A 273 41.15 4.98 4.57
CA GLU A 273 40.14 5.01 5.66
C GLU A 273 40.33 6.08 6.77
N THR A 274 41.44 6.82 6.80
CA THR A 274 41.78 7.72 7.93
C THR A 274 41.05 9.07 7.91
N GLN A 275 40.18 9.35 6.93
CA GLN A 275 39.49 10.64 6.79
C GLN A 275 38.06 10.68 7.37
N MET A 276 37.53 9.56 7.90
CA MET A 276 36.16 9.53 8.46
C MET A 276 36.01 10.21 9.83
N GLU A 277 37.08 10.58 10.53
CA GLU A 277 36.99 11.16 11.87
C GLU A 277 36.96 12.71 11.90
N LYS A 278 37.32 13.40 10.80
CA LYS A 278 37.48 14.88 10.80
C LYS A 278 36.41 15.67 10.03
N MET A 279 35.34 15.04 9.56
CA MET A 279 34.19 15.74 8.97
C MET A 279 32.99 15.86 9.91
N ARG A 280 33.22 15.88 11.22
CA ARG A 280 32.28 16.42 12.22
C ARG A 280 32.43 17.95 12.31
N LYS A 281 32.14 18.66 11.22
CA LYS A 281 31.80 20.09 11.25
C LYS A 281 30.94 20.45 10.05
N THR A 282 29.69 19.99 10.07
CA THR A 282 28.67 20.41 9.12
C THR A 282 28.30 21.87 9.42
N THR A 283 28.96 22.81 8.76
CA THR A 283 28.42 24.16 8.64
C THR A 283 27.12 24.04 7.85
N THR A 284 25.98 24.30 8.51
CA THR A 284 24.66 24.40 7.90
C THR A 284 24.67 25.52 6.87
N LEU A 285 24.97 25.19 5.61
CA LEU A 285 24.86 26.13 4.50
C LEU A 285 23.39 26.49 4.30
N THR A 286 23.02 27.70 4.72
CA THR A 286 21.71 28.29 4.46
C THR A 286 21.67 28.77 3.00
N TYR A 287 20.54 28.59 2.31
CA TYR A 287 20.38 28.98 0.90
C TYR A 287 19.34 30.10 0.76
N LYS A 288 19.52 30.99 -0.22
CA LYS A 288 18.55 32.03 -0.63
C LYS A 288 18.28 31.93 -2.14
N PHE A 289 17.22 32.57 -2.62
CA PHE A 289 16.94 32.68 -4.05
C PHE A 289 17.45 34.02 -4.58
N CYS A 290 18.05 34.02 -5.78
CA CYS A 290 18.48 35.24 -6.45
C CYS A 290 17.24 36.07 -6.84
N PRO A 291 17.16 37.37 -6.46
CA PRO A 291 16.01 38.22 -6.80
C PRO A 291 15.90 38.53 -8.29
N TYR A 292 16.98 38.35 -9.07
CA TYR A 292 17.02 38.69 -10.49
C TYR A 292 16.65 37.52 -11.41
N CYS A 293 17.02 36.29 -11.06
CA CYS A 293 16.79 35.11 -11.93
C CYS A 293 16.11 33.92 -11.23
N GLY A 294 15.85 34.01 -9.92
CA GLY A 294 15.22 32.94 -9.14
C GLY A 294 16.10 31.73 -8.86
N ALA A 295 17.39 31.74 -9.22
CA ALA A 295 18.30 30.63 -8.94
C ALA A 295 18.60 30.50 -7.44
N GLN A 296 18.64 29.27 -6.92
CA GLN A 296 19.05 28.98 -5.55
C GLN A 296 20.56 29.16 -5.41
N ILE A 297 20.98 29.94 -4.41
CA ILE A 297 22.36 30.36 -4.19
C ILE A 297 22.69 30.28 -2.68
N PRO A 298 23.96 30.03 -2.31
CA PRO A 298 24.38 30.08 -0.90
C PRO A 298 24.08 31.45 -0.29
N PHE A 299 23.66 31.49 0.98
CA PHE A 299 23.28 32.75 1.64
C PHE A 299 24.41 33.78 1.63
N GLU A 300 25.66 33.33 1.80
CA GLU A 300 26.87 34.16 1.78
C GLU A 300 27.35 34.55 0.37
N ALA A 301 26.67 34.09 -0.69
CA ALA A 301 27.07 34.42 -2.06
C ALA A 301 26.86 35.92 -2.32
N LYS A 302 27.96 36.58 -2.72
CA LYS A 302 27.99 38.01 -3.13
C LYS A 302 27.49 38.22 -4.56
N PHE A 303 27.56 37.20 -5.39
CA PHE A 303 27.13 37.22 -6.79
C PHE A 303 26.35 35.95 -7.14
N CYS A 304 25.40 36.07 -8.06
CA CYS A 304 24.70 34.91 -8.57
C CYS A 304 25.56 34.15 -9.58
N THR A 305 25.86 32.89 -9.31
CA THR A 305 26.62 32.01 -10.22
C THR A 305 25.88 31.66 -11.52
N LYS A 306 24.55 31.91 -11.56
CA LYS A 306 23.69 31.62 -12.71
C LYS A 306 23.52 32.80 -13.66
N CYS A 307 23.38 34.02 -13.16
CA CYS A 307 23.11 35.21 -13.98
C CYS A 307 24.15 36.33 -13.84
N GLY A 308 25.16 36.16 -12.98
CA GLY A 308 26.22 37.14 -12.77
C GLY A 308 25.83 38.37 -11.94
N SER A 309 24.56 38.53 -11.58
CA SER A 309 24.08 39.71 -10.83
C SER A 309 24.69 39.79 -9.42
N SER A 310 25.07 41.01 -9.02
CA SER A 310 25.52 41.32 -7.65
C SER A 310 24.35 41.25 -6.65
N LEU A 311 24.60 40.71 -5.47
CA LEU A 311 23.60 40.43 -4.44
C LEU A 311 23.84 41.23 -3.15
N LYS A 312 24.78 42.16 -3.16
CA LYS A 312 24.92 43.16 -2.11
C LYS A 312 23.84 44.22 -2.29
N ALA A 313 23.07 44.46 -1.23
CA ALA A 313 22.48 45.78 -1.02
C ALA A 313 23.63 46.74 -0.67
N GLU A 314 23.69 47.89 -1.33
CA GLU A 314 24.34 49.07 -0.73
C GLU A 314 23.54 49.54 0.48
#